data_AF-A0A9W9AX71-F1
#
_entry.id   AF-A0A9W9AX71-F1
#
_cell.length_a   1.000
_cell.length_b   1.000
_cell.length_c   1.000
_cell.angle_alpha   90.00
_cell.angle_beta   90.00
_cell.angle_gamma   90.00
#
_symmetry.space_group_name_H-M   'P 1'
#
loop_
_entity.id
_entity.type
_entity.pdbx_description
1 polymer ?
#
loop_
_entity_poly.entity_id
_entity_poly.type
_entity_poly.pdbx_seq_one_letter_code
_entity_poly.pdbx_strand_id
1 'polypeptide(L)'
;MEERELQALVRRTKSLPDKTSTSRRSALKQLVEATRSSTVSLKTFAAKNIPEFFQDFPDAEEDAINAVYDLCEDQSSQVRMAGYNALVHMSRLEKKWVKRNADVLVQLLQSDDPNEVSMVRKALVDHLQFDPRVTLGVLCDQIIPPNDLVDPEELAMRDSLRTLVLSFITGELKKGQLVKYMPPGSEAEDALVDGLILAIPKLSESDAQVTLMDILLQLQFLDTPCSRGSTLSQSVLQRAKSALVDDHTNPDAQNGVRLHKTRRYLDILSVLFINKRQGNLEDLYNFYTPILGKVVFSSMPTEDQLLVLHHFVEALHASKTNDPSVMRLLNLVPSYFECLAKTDLSQASPQNTCILLLQRLVLATENGWTLPSYVLQSAQSLGRVVSNHGQGGAIHELLRSLAARRPEASAKPSSFSKTASAPPVPSPSDVSQELASSSSTISMPGRPSTRSRPPNSIPSLQGVKPLSRKQALDSDNTSHPTKKVKKGGGESDNTPSLLSRMGTSPSMPQMRPPSHLHPDQLGQQTHTPRLQRSESLPRVGDTGLSIKGAAKKEEFLSSVAGHKTNHRAGAGPRRASAVDSSLMDRLTLNGVVFNSHTHARRNKRRGVA
;
A
#
# COMPACT_ATOMS: atom_id res chain seq x y z
N MET A 1 29.30 23.51 40.93
CA MET A 1 28.61 24.63 40.29
C MET A 1 27.15 24.57 40.69
N GLU A 2 26.64 25.60 41.33
CA GLU A 2 25.24 25.70 41.74
C GLU A 2 24.37 26.16 40.57
N GLU A 3 23.07 25.81 40.60
CA GLU A 3 22.12 26.24 39.56
C GLU A 3 22.10 27.77 39.39
N ARG A 4 22.23 28.52 40.50
CA ARG A 4 22.27 29.99 40.48
C ARG A 4 23.48 30.55 39.71
N GLU A 5 24.63 29.89 39.78
CA GLU A 5 25.85 30.31 39.06
C GLU A 5 25.66 30.14 37.55
N LEU A 6 25.18 28.97 37.13
CA LEU A 6 24.91 28.67 35.72
C LEU A 6 23.81 29.59 35.15
N GLN A 7 22.72 29.82 35.90
CA GLN A 7 21.68 30.78 35.52
C GLN A 7 22.25 32.20 35.38
N ALA A 8 23.11 32.64 36.30
CA ALA A 8 23.72 33.97 36.25
C ALA A 8 24.71 34.13 35.08
N LEU A 9 25.52 33.11 34.79
CA LEU A 9 26.39 33.07 33.62
C LEU A 9 25.59 33.18 32.33
N VAL A 10 24.60 32.29 32.14
CA VAL A 10 23.78 32.24 30.92
C VAL A 10 23.03 33.55 30.68
N ARG A 11 22.47 34.17 31.73
CA ARG A 11 21.85 35.50 31.61
C ARG A 11 22.85 36.57 31.16
N ARG A 12 24.09 36.54 31.67
CA ARG A 12 25.15 37.49 31.32
C ARG A 12 25.71 37.26 29.91
N THR A 13 25.82 36.02 29.45
CA THR A 13 26.38 35.71 28.12
C THR A 13 25.34 35.81 27.00
N LYS A 14 24.04 35.69 27.30
CA LYS A 14 22.96 35.98 26.33
C LYS A 14 22.91 37.44 25.88
N SER A 15 23.28 38.40 26.73
CA SER A 15 23.28 39.83 26.39
C SER A 15 24.58 40.34 25.76
N LEU A 16 25.55 39.47 25.48
CA LEU A 16 26.79 39.86 24.77
C LEU A 16 26.53 39.97 23.25
N PRO A 17 26.96 41.07 22.59
CA PRO A 17 26.79 41.24 21.14
C PRO A 17 27.76 40.34 20.34
N ASP A 18 28.94 40.04 20.87
CA ASP A 18 29.87 39.08 20.28
C ASP A 18 29.40 37.65 20.54
N LYS A 19 28.75 37.07 19.53
CA LYS A 19 28.34 35.67 19.46
C LYS A 19 29.51 34.69 19.59
N THR A 20 30.67 35.03 19.02
CA THR A 20 31.87 34.17 18.99
C THR A 20 32.69 34.19 20.29
N SER A 21 32.31 35.06 21.24
CA SER A 21 33.05 35.29 22.48
C SER A 21 33.36 34.01 23.27
N THR A 22 34.56 33.97 23.86
CA THR A 22 35.01 32.88 24.74
C THR A 22 34.07 32.66 25.92
N SER A 23 33.38 33.71 26.40
CA SER A 23 32.35 33.62 27.42
C SER A 23 31.10 32.85 26.96
N ARG A 24 30.62 33.06 25.73
CA ARG A 24 29.50 32.28 25.16
C ARG A 24 29.91 30.82 24.92
N ARG A 25 31.13 30.58 24.43
CA ARG A 25 31.69 29.22 24.29
C ARG A 25 31.81 28.50 25.64
N SER A 26 32.21 29.22 26.69
CA SER A 26 32.24 28.69 28.06
C SER A 26 30.83 28.36 28.58
N ALA A 27 29.84 29.24 28.34
CA ALA A 27 28.45 28.99 28.71
C ALA A 27 27.87 27.75 28.01
N LEU A 28 28.14 27.55 26.71
CA LEU A 28 27.74 26.33 26.00
C LEU A 28 28.37 25.07 26.63
N LYS A 29 29.68 25.08 26.91
CA LYS A 29 30.36 23.94 27.56
C LYS A 29 29.80 23.62 28.95
N GLN A 30 29.46 24.64 29.74
CA GLN A 30 28.86 24.45 31.06
C GLN A 30 27.39 23.97 30.98
N LEU A 31 26.65 24.38 29.95
CA LEU A 31 25.32 23.86 29.65
C LEU A 31 25.34 22.39 29.20
N VAL A 32 26.33 22.01 28.37
CA VAL A 32 26.58 20.62 27.96
C VAL A 32 26.95 19.74 29.16
N GLU A 33 27.82 20.20 30.06
CA GLU A 33 28.13 19.41 31.26
C GLU A 33 26.95 19.34 32.25
N ALA A 34 26.10 20.38 32.28
CA ALA A 34 24.89 20.39 33.11
C ALA A 34 23.83 19.35 32.70
N THR A 35 23.89 18.77 31.49
CA THR A 35 22.99 17.67 31.07
C THR A 35 23.24 16.39 31.87
N ARG A 36 24.48 16.21 32.38
CA ARG A 36 24.91 15.04 33.15
C ARG A 36 24.60 15.14 34.64
N SER A 37 23.93 16.22 35.06
CA SER A 37 23.60 16.47 36.47
C SER A 37 22.54 15.50 37.00
N SER A 38 22.68 15.08 38.26
CA SER A 38 21.60 14.42 39.01
C SER A 38 20.38 15.32 39.24
N THR A 39 20.51 16.64 39.01
CA THR A 39 19.47 17.62 39.34
C THR A 39 18.54 17.90 38.16
N VAL A 40 17.26 17.54 38.30
CA VAL A 40 16.21 17.73 37.27
C VAL A 40 16.05 19.18 36.82
N SER A 41 16.12 20.16 37.73
CA SER A 41 16.04 21.58 37.38
C SER A 41 17.23 22.02 36.51
N LEU A 42 18.44 21.58 36.84
CA LEU A 42 19.66 21.91 36.08
C LEU A 42 19.62 21.30 34.66
N LYS A 43 19.21 20.04 34.52
CA LYS A 43 19.00 19.38 33.22
C LYS A 43 17.90 20.06 32.39
N THR A 44 16.78 20.40 33.03
CA THR A 44 15.69 21.17 32.41
C THR A 44 16.17 22.56 31.96
N PHE A 45 17.06 23.21 32.73
CA PHE A 45 17.66 24.48 32.38
C PHE A 45 18.67 24.35 31.23
N ALA A 46 19.46 23.26 31.20
CA ALA A 46 20.39 22.96 30.13
C ALA A 46 19.68 22.85 28.77
N ALA A 47 18.70 21.95 28.65
CA ALA A 47 17.88 21.79 27.44
C ALA A 47 17.32 23.13 26.93
N LYS A 48 16.75 23.95 27.83
CA LYS A 48 16.14 25.24 27.48
C LYS A 48 17.13 26.31 27.00
N ASN A 49 18.44 26.10 27.14
CA ASN A 49 19.46 27.12 26.82
C ASN A 49 20.56 26.66 25.87
N ILE A 50 20.83 25.36 25.68
CA ILE A 50 21.76 24.86 24.65
C ILE A 50 21.46 25.43 23.23
N PRO A 51 20.20 25.47 22.77
CA PRO A 51 19.86 26.03 21.45
C PRO A 51 20.21 27.51 21.26
N GLU A 52 20.48 28.24 22.34
CA GLU A 52 20.73 29.69 22.32
C GLU A 52 22.22 30.03 22.08
N PHE A 53 23.09 29.00 22.05
CA PHE A 53 24.54 29.15 21.88
C PHE A 53 25.16 28.18 20.84
N PHE A 54 24.56 27.03 20.53
CA PHE A 54 25.18 26.02 19.66
C PHE A 54 25.55 26.55 18.26
N GLN A 55 24.65 27.29 17.61
CA GLN A 55 24.85 27.90 16.27
C GLN A 55 26.03 28.88 16.19
N ASP A 56 26.51 29.41 17.33
CA ASP A 56 27.65 30.33 17.34
C ASP A 56 28.99 29.57 17.23
N PHE A 57 28.98 28.25 17.43
CA PHE A 57 30.16 27.39 17.51
C PHE A 57 29.97 26.10 16.69
N PRO A 58 30.09 26.16 15.35
CA PRO A 58 29.90 25.00 14.46
C PRO A 58 30.76 23.78 14.80
N ASP A 59 31.93 23.99 15.41
CA ASP A 59 32.84 22.94 15.89
C ASP A 59 32.38 22.25 17.20
N ALA A 60 31.33 22.76 17.84
CA ALA A 60 30.75 22.23 19.08
C ALA A 60 29.25 21.88 18.94
N GLU A 61 28.66 21.98 17.75
CA GLU A 61 27.25 21.63 17.54
C GLU A 61 26.97 20.13 17.73
N GLU A 62 27.88 19.24 17.32
CA GLU A 62 27.73 17.79 17.48
C GLU A 62 27.79 17.39 18.97
N ASP A 63 28.68 18.01 19.77
CA ASP A 63 28.67 17.85 21.23
C ASP A 63 27.35 18.34 21.85
N ALA A 64 26.85 19.48 21.37
CA ALA A 64 25.63 20.11 21.87
C ALA A 64 24.36 19.32 21.55
N ILE A 65 24.24 18.74 20.35
CA ILE A 65 23.08 17.93 19.96
C ILE A 65 23.11 16.55 20.63
N ASN A 66 24.28 15.92 20.77
CA ASN A 66 24.41 14.66 21.49
C ASN A 66 24.06 14.82 22.98
N ALA A 67 24.49 15.91 23.61
CA ALA A 67 24.07 16.25 24.97
C ALA A 67 22.56 16.52 25.11
N VAL A 68 21.84 16.84 24.01
CA VAL A 68 20.38 16.93 23.99
C VAL A 68 19.73 15.56 23.74
N TYR A 69 20.34 14.66 22.97
CA TYR A 69 19.88 13.26 22.88
C TYR A 69 20.00 12.54 24.23
N ASP A 70 21.08 12.75 24.98
CA ASP A 70 21.22 12.28 26.38
C ASP A 70 20.02 12.68 27.25
N LEU A 71 19.50 13.92 27.08
CA LEU A 71 18.33 14.41 27.80
C LEU A 71 17.01 13.84 27.27
N CYS A 72 16.96 13.37 26.03
CA CYS A 72 15.78 12.70 25.46
C CYS A 72 15.62 11.26 25.97
N GLU A 73 16.70 10.65 26.46
CA GLU A 73 16.72 9.33 27.13
C GLU A 73 16.66 9.44 28.68
N ASP A 74 16.50 10.65 29.24
CA ASP A 74 16.55 10.87 30.69
C ASP A 74 15.45 10.11 31.47
N GLN A 75 15.75 9.67 32.69
CA GLN A 75 14.78 8.97 33.54
C GLN A 75 13.58 9.86 33.94
N SER A 76 13.69 11.18 33.87
CA SER A 76 12.60 12.11 34.16
C SER A 76 11.86 12.54 32.89
N SER A 77 10.57 12.21 32.78
CA SER A 77 9.65 12.68 31.71
C SER A 77 9.68 14.22 31.54
N GLN A 78 9.82 14.98 32.64
CA GLN A 78 10.02 16.44 32.59
C GLN A 78 11.29 16.85 31.81
N VAL A 79 12.39 16.10 31.97
CA VAL A 79 13.66 16.35 31.29
C VAL A 79 13.59 15.91 29.84
N ARG A 80 13.01 14.74 29.55
CA ARG A 80 12.77 14.26 28.18
C ARG A 80 11.93 15.23 27.36
N MET A 81 10.80 15.68 27.90
CA MET A 81 9.99 16.75 27.30
C MET A 81 10.79 18.05 27.07
N ALA A 82 11.72 18.42 27.97
CA ALA A 82 12.59 19.57 27.75
C ALA A 82 13.59 19.31 26.59
N GLY A 83 14.15 18.11 26.49
CA GLY A 83 14.98 17.65 25.37
C GLY A 83 14.25 17.71 24.03
N TYR A 84 13.02 17.21 23.95
CA TYR A 84 12.22 17.24 22.71
C TYR A 84 11.98 18.68 22.22
N ASN A 85 11.70 19.63 23.13
CA ASN A 85 11.60 21.05 22.78
C ASN A 85 12.95 21.65 22.33
N ALA A 86 14.08 21.17 22.88
CA ALA A 86 15.41 21.56 22.41
C ALA A 86 15.70 21.06 20.99
N LEU A 87 15.35 19.81 20.66
CA LEU A 87 15.45 19.29 19.28
C LEU A 87 14.67 20.16 18.29
N VAL A 88 13.41 20.50 18.61
CA VAL A 88 12.58 21.42 17.80
C VAL A 88 13.26 22.78 17.64
N HIS A 89 13.84 23.34 18.70
CA HIS A 89 14.51 24.63 18.62
C HIS A 89 15.79 24.57 17.76
N MET A 90 16.61 23.52 17.89
CA MET A 90 17.83 23.36 17.10
C MET A 90 17.52 23.12 15.62
N SER A 91 16.52 22.29 15.30
CA SER A 91 16.01 22.09 13.93
C SER A 91 15.49 23.37 13.28
N ARG A 92 14.85 24.26 14.07
CA ARG A 92 14.34 25.55 13.59
C ARG A 92 15.45 26.55 13.26
N LEU A 93 16.55 26.52 14.01
CA LEU A 93 17.69 27.42 13.82
C LEU A 93 18.62 26.93 12.71
N GLU A 94 18.93 25.63 12.69
CA GLU A 94 19.91 25.01 11.79
C GLU A 94 19.30 23.83 11.03
N LYS A 95 18.82 24.09 9.80
CA LYS A 95 18.06 23.12 8.99
C LYS A 95 18.75 21.78 8.77
N LYS A 96 20.08 21.72 8.82
CA LYS A 96 20.87 20.48 8.70
C LYS A 96 20.48 19.41 9.73
N TRP A 97 19.99 19.82 10.91
CA TRP A 97 19.54 18.90 11.96
C TRP A 97 18.14 18.32 11.73
N VAL A 98 17.32 18.91 10.83
CA VAL A 98 15.91 18.52 10.65
C VAL A 98 15.76 17.03 10.33
N LYS A 99 16.59 16.42 9.47
CA LYS A 99 16.47 14.97 9.17
C LYS A 99 16.74 14.10 10.41
N ARG A 100 17.86 14.33 11.11
CA ARG A 100 18.29 13.51 12.26
C ARG A 100 17.35 13.69 13.45
N ASN A 101 16.91 14.93 13.71
CA ASN A 101 15.97 15.22 14.78
C ASN A 101 14.56 14.71 14.48
N ALA A 102 14.10 14.75 13.22
CA ALA A 102 12.84 14.12 12.84
C ALA A 102 12.88 12.60 13.04
N ASP A 103 13.98 11.92 12.71
CA ASP A 103 14.09 10.46 12.90
C ASP A 103 14.04 10.07 14.39
N VAL A 104 14.80 10.78 15.22
CA VAL A 104 14.74 10.61 16.69
C VAL A 104 13.33 10.89 17.22
N LEU A 105 12.65 11.95 16.75
CA LEU A 105 11.27 12.23 17.13
C LEU A 105 10.27 11.16 16.63
N VAL A 106 10.50 10.53 15.48
CA VAL A 106 9.67 9.41 15.03
C VAL A 106 9.84 8.20 15.94
N GLN A 107 11.07 7.84 16.33
CA GLN A 107 11.32 6.76 17.30
C GLN A 107 10.63 7.04 18.65
N LEU A 108 10.64 8.30 19.10
CA LEU A 108 10.00 8.74 20.35
C LEU A 108 8.45 8.70 20.33
N LEU A 109 7.80 8.39 19.19
CA LEU A 109 6.37 8.07 19.17
C LEU A 109 6.04 6.79 19.96
N GLN A 110 7.03 5.96 20.27
CA GLN A 110 6.89 4.72 21.04
C GLN A 110 6.88 4.90 22.57
N SER A 111 6.86 6.13 23.10
CA SER A 111 6.75 6.36 24.55
C SER A 111 5.38 5.91 25.10
N ASP A 112 5.38 5.27 26.27
CA ASP A 112 4.16 4.92 27.01
C ASP A 112 3.52 6.13 27.73
N ASP A 113 4.22 7.27 27.86
CA ASP A 113 3.67 8.49 28.46
C ASP A 113 2.84 9.27 27.41
N PRO A 114 1.49 9.36 27.55
CA PRO A 114 0.65 10.04 26.58
C PRO A 114 0.95 11.55 26.48
N ASN A 115 1.57 12.16 27.49
CA ASN A 115 2.00 13.56 27.47
C ASN A 115 3.22 13.72 26.56
N GLU A 116 4.18 12.80 26.64
CA GLU A 116 5.34 12.75 25.75
C GLU A 116 4.90 12.49 24.31
N VAL A 117 4.06 11.48 24.05
CA VAL A 117 3.56 11.21 22.69
C VAL A 117 2.78 12.39 22.11
N SER A 118 2.02 13.12 22.93
CA SER A 118 1.35 14.36 22.52
C SER A 118 2.36 15.44 22.13
N MET A 119 3.42 15.61 22.91
CA MET A 119 4.49 16.57 22.64
C MET A 119 5.34 16.19 21.42
N VAL A 120 5.66 14.91 21.24
CA VAL A 120 6.39 14.37 20.08
C VAL A 120 5.57 14.55 18.79
N ARG A 121 4.26 14.26 18.82
CA ARG A 121 3.37 14.54 17.68
C ARG A 121 3.34 16.04 17.32
N LYS A 122 3.34 16.94 18.31
CA LYS A 122 3.50 18.37 18.05
C LYS A 122 4.87 18.69 17.45
N ALA A 123 5.95 18.14 18.00
CA ALA A 123 7.31 18.36 17.52
C ALA A 123 7.50 17.92 16.05
N LEU A 124 6.85 16.82 15.63
CA LEU A 124 6.82 16.38 14.23
C LEU A 124 6.00 17.33 13.33
N VAL A 125 4.90 17.90 13.82
CA VAL A 125 4.17 18.97 13.10
C VAL A 125 5.01 20.24 12.97
N ASP A 126 5.79 20.61 13.99
CA ASP A 126 6.74 21.72 13.93
C ASP A 126 7.85 21.41 12.88
N HIS A 127 8.33 20.15 12.77
CA HIS A 127 9.29 19.75 11.73
C HIS A 127 8.70 19.76 10.30
N LEU A 128 7.42 19.38 10.13
CA LEU A 128 6.70 19.57 8.85
C LEU A 128 6.63 21.05 8.44
N GLN A 129 6.62 21.99 9.39
CA GLN A 129 6.73 23.43 9.09
C GLN A 129 8.15 23.86 8.68
N PHE A 130 9.20 23.21 9.21
CA PHE A 130 10.60 23.58 8.94
C PHE A 130 11.11 23.04 7.60
N ASP A 131 10.85 21.76 7.32
CA ASP A 131 11.12 21.12 6.04
C ASP A 131 10.17 19.91 5.86
N PRO A 132 9.03 20.11 5.16
CA PRO A 132 8.03 19.05 4.99
C PRO A 132 8.57 17.91 4.11
N ARG A 133 9.35 18.21 3.09
CA ARG A 133 9.94 17.22 2.17
C ARG A 133 10.89 16.26 2.91
N VAL A 134 11.80 16.81 3.71
CA VAL A 134 12.74 16.01 4.51
C VAL A 134 12.00 15.21 5.59
N THR A 135 11.01 15.81 6.26
CA THR A 135 10.27 15.18 7.35
C THR A 135 9.34 14.07 6.84
N LEU A 136 8.66 14.26 5.71
CA LEU A 136 7.86 13.22 5.05
C LEU A 136 8.74 12.09 4.50
N GLY A 137 9.95 12.39 4.00
CA GLY A 137 10.94 11.37 3.67
C GLY A 137 11.29 10.48 4.86
N VAL A 138 11.58 11.04 6.03
CA VAL A 138 11.85 10.28 7.27
C VAL A 138 10.65 9.44 7.69
N LEU A 139 9.44 9.98 7.62
CA LEU A 139 8.21 9.24 7.93
C LEU A 139 8.01 8.06 6.96
N CYS A 140 8.33 8.22 5.68
CA CYS A 140 8.31 7.13 4.71
C CYS A 140 9.43 6.09 4.91
N ASP A 141 10.66 6.53 5.26
CA ASP A 141 11.80 5.66 5.59
C ASP A 141 11.42 4.67 6.71
N GLN A 142 10.59 5.09 7.68
CA GLN A 142 10.10 4.26 8.79
C GLN A 142 8.79 3.48 8.47
N ILE A 143 8.11 3.76 7.34
CA ILE A 143 6.98 2.97 6.87
C ILE A 143 7.44 1.78 6.02
N ILE A 144 8.42 1.98 5.14
CA ILE A 144 8.87 0.95 4.19
C ILE A 144 9.45 -0.25 4.95
N PRO A 145 8.89 -1.46 4.80
CA PRO A 145 9.48 -2.65 5.42
C PRO A 145 10.89 -2.93 4.90
N PRO A 146 11.87 -3.20 5.78
CA PRO A 146 13.21 -3.63 5.39
C PRO A 146 13.15 -5.03 4.78
N ASN A 147 14.11 -5.36 3.89
CA ASN A 147 14.11 -6.63 3.17
C ASN A 147 14.64 -7.79 4.03
N ASP A 148 15.60 -7.51 4.91
CA ASP A 148 16.54 -8.51 5.44
C ASP A 148 16.52 -8.67 6.97
N LEU A 149 15.49 -8.14 7.66
CA LEU A 149 15.33 -8.38 9.10
C LEU A 149 14.86 -9.81 9.36
N VAL A 150 15.66 -10.55 10.12
CA VAL A 150 15.40 -11.95 10.51
C VAL A 150 14.98 -12.06 11.99
N ASP A 151 15.26 -11.06 12.82
CA ASP A 151 14.86 -11.02 14.23
C ASP A 151 13.36 -10.69 14.37
N PRO A 152 12.54 -11.57 14.98
CA PRO A 152 11.13 -11.29 15.24
C PRO A 152 10.90 -10.13 16.22
N GLU A 153 11.84 -9.86 17.14
CA GLU A 153 11.68 -8.79 18.14
C GLU A 153 11.93 -7.41 17.51
N GLU A 154 13.00 -7.22 16.72
CA GLU A 154 13.16 -6.00 15.92
C GLU A 154 12.01 -5.81 14.93
N LEU A 155 11.55 -6.87 14.25
CA LEU A 155 10.43 -6.78 13.31
C LEU A 155 9.15 -6.29 14.01
N ALA A 156 8.81 -6.85 15.19
CA ALA A 156 7.67 -6.40 15.97
C ALA A 156 7.79 -4.93 16.44
N MET A 157 9.00 -4.49 16.82
CA MET A 157 9.26 -3.09 17.16
C MET A 157 9.09 -2.16 15.96
N ARG A 158 9.54 -2.56 14.76
CA ARG A 158 9.36 -1.81 13.49
C ARG A 158 7.89 -1.74 13.06
N ASP A 159 7.14 -2.83 13.22
CA ASP A 159 5.72 -2.89 12.87
C ASP A 159 4.87 -2.02 13.82
N SER A 160 5.21 -1.99 15.11
CA SER A 160 4.65 -1.04 16.08
C SER A 160 4.95 0.41 15.68
N LEU A 161 6.21 0.74 15.36
CA LEU A 161 6.60 2.07 14.90
C LEU A 161 5.85 2.51 13.63
N ARG A 162 5.76 1.63 12.62
CA ARG A 162 5.00 1.88 11.39
C ARG A 162 3.54 2.19 11.68
N THR A 163 2.91 1.43 12.58
CA THR A 163 1.52 1.66 13.00
C THR A 163 1.34 3.05 13.61
N LEU A 164 2.29 3.49 14.45
CA LEU A 164 2.28 4.81 15.07
C LEU A 164 2.51 5.95 14.06
N VAL A 165 3.37 5.74 13.05
CA VAL A 165 3.65 6.68 11.97
C VAL A 165 2.45 6.81 11.02
N LEU A 166 1.86 5.70 10.56
CA LEU A 166 0.64 5.72 9.74
C LEU A 166 -0.52 6.39 10.48
N SER A 167 -0.65 6.14 11.79
CA SER A 167 -1.63 6.80 12.68
C SER A 167 -1.38 8.31 12.78
N PHE A 168 -0.12 8.76 12.86
CA PHE A 168 0.23 10.18 12.85
C PHE A 168 -0.13 10.86 11.52
N ILE A 169 0.31 10.31 10.38
CA ILE A 169 0.02 10.89 9.04
C ILE A 169 -1.49 10.95 8.81
N THR A 170 -2.20 9.85 9.08
CA THR A 170 -3.67 9.78 8.98
C THR A 170 -4.35 10.81 9.89
N GLY A 171 -3.84 11.01 11.10
CA GLY A 171 -4.35 11.98 12.06
C GLY A 171 -4.18 13.43 11.59
N GLU A 172 -2.99 13.81 11.13
CA GLU A 172 -2.71 15.18 10.65
C GLU A 172 -3.35 15.48 9.29
N LEU A 173 -3.58 14.46 8.45
CA LEU A 173 -4.38 14.58 7.24
C LEU A 173 -5.86 14.83 7.56
N LYS A 174 -6.46 14.06 8.46
CA LYS A 174 -7.85 14.23 8.91
C LYS A 174 -8.10 15.55 9.67
N LYS A 175 -7.06 16.14 10.27
CA LYS A 175 -7.09 17.50 10.85
C LYS A 175 -6.89 18.62 9.81
N GLY A 176 -6.61 18.28 8.55
CA GLY A 176 -6.21 19.24 7.52
C GLY A 176 -4.90 19.99 7.82
N GLN A 177 -4.06 19.46 8.71
CA GLN A 177 -2.75 20.04 9.05
C GLN A 177 -1.71 19.66 8.00
N LEU A 178 -1.65 18.38 7.60
CA LEU A 178 -0.69 17.88 6.63
C LEU A 178 -0.77 18.63 5.29
N VAL A 179 -1.99 18.86 4.80
CA VAL A 179 -2.27 19.57 3.53
C VAL A 179 -1.71 21.01 3.51
N LYS A 180 -1.54 21.67 4.67
CA LYS A 180 -0.97 23.03 4.75
C LYS A 180 0.54 23.04 4.47
N TYR A 181 1.22 21.97 4.84
CA TYR A 181 2.67 21.78 4.64
C TYR A 181 2.97 20.99 3.36
N MET A 182 1.94 20.41 2.76
CA MET A 182 1.99 19.57 1.56
C MET A 182 0.98 20.05 0.51
N PRO A 183 1.22 21.21 -0.15
CA PRO A 183 0.37 21.66 -1.26
C PRO A 183 0.38 20.65 -2.42
N PRO A 184 -0.72 20.52 -3.19
CA PRO A 184 -0.77 19.66 -4.37
C PRO A 184 0.34 20.00 -5.39
N GLY A 185 1.03 18.98 -5.89
CA GLY A 185 2.15 19.14 -6.84
C GLY A 185 3.43 19.74 -6.25
N SER A 186 3.60 19.73 -4.92
CA SER A 186 4.84 20.14 -4.26
C SER A 186 5.79 18.95 -4.02
N GLU A 187 7.10 19.23 -3.90
CA GLU A 187 8.10 18.20 -3.55
C GLU A 187 7.79 17.45 -2.24
N ALA A 188 6.97 18.04 -1.36
CA ALA A 188 6.48 17.39 -0.15
C ALA A 188 5.37 16.36 -0.44
N GLU A 189 4.44 16.65 -1.36
CA GLU A 189 3.47 15.65 -1.82
C GLU A 189 4.20 14.53 -2.59
N ASP A 190 5.20 14.89 -3.39
CA ASP A 190 6.05 13.94 -4.12
C ASP A 190 6.78 12.98 -3.18
N ALA A 191 7.44 13.50 -2.14
CA ALA A 191 8.12 12.68 -1.13
C ALA A 191 7.19 11.69 -0.41
N LEU A 192 5.97 12.12 -0.05
CA LEU A 192 4.99 11.23 0.58
C LEU A 192 4.40 10.21 -0.39
N VAL A 193 3.96 10.65 -1.58
CA VAL A 193 3.30 9.79 -2.56
C VAL A 193 4.26 8.72 -3.08
N ASP A 194 5.48 9.08 -3.44
CA ASP A 194 6.44 8.12 -3.99
C ASP A 194 6.94 7.15 -2.91
N GLY A 195 7.15 7.62 -1.67
CA GLY A 195 7.50 6.78 -0.53
C GLY A 195 6.41 5.75 -0.17
N LEU A 196 5.13 6.16 -0.18
CA LEU A 196 4.01 5.25 0.08
C LEU A 196 3.75 4.28 -1.09
N ILE A 197 3.91 4.72 -2.34
CA ILE A 197 3.85 3.84 -3.53
C ILE A 197 4.94 2.77 -3.47
N LEU A 198 6.15 3.12 -3.02
CA LEU A 198 7.26 2.19 -2.82
C LEU A 198 7.02 1.21 -1.64
N ALA A 199 6.29 1.63 -0.61
CA ALA A 199 5.95 0.78 0.53
C ALA A 199 4.89 -0.29 0.18
N ILE A 200 3.80 0.09 -0.52
CA ILE A 200 2.59 -0.73 -0.75
C ILE A 200 2.85 -2.21 -1.10
N PRO A 201 3.78 -2.57 -2.00
CA PRO A 201 4.03 -3.98 -2.34
C PRO A 201 4.40 -4.84 -1.12
N LYS A 202 5.16 -4.29 -0.17
CA LYS A 202 5.72 -4.98 1.00
C LYS A 202 4.84 -4.94 2.25
N LEU A 203 3.91 -3.98 2.33
CA LEU A 203 3.12 -3.73 3.55
C LEU A 203 2.24 -4.92 3.95
N SER A 204 1.91 -5.01 5.24
CA SER A 204 0.85 -5.90 5.72
C SER A 204 -0.50 -5.58 5.05
N GLU A 205 -1.50 -6.47 5.17
CA GLU A 205 -2.83 -6.19 4.59
C GLU A 205 -3.47 -4.95 5.24
N SER A 206 -3.37 -4.81 6.57
CA SER A 206 -3.86 -3.66 7.32
C SER A 206 -3.13 -2.37 6.96
N ASP A 207 -1.79 -2.38 6.91
CA ASP A 207 -1.00 -1.17 6.63
C ASP A 207 -1.22 -0.68 5.20
N ALA A 208 -1.34 -1.60 4.23
CA ALA A 208 -1.69 -1.26 2.86
C ALA A 208 -3.09 -0.66 2.75
N GLN A 209 -4.08 -1.19 3.49
CA GLN A 209 -5.43 -0.64 3.52
C GLN A 209 -5.49 0.77 4.12
N VAL A 210 -4.78 1.03 5.23
CA VAL A 210 -4.66 2.39 5.80
C VAL A 210 -3.94 3.32 4.82
N THR A 211 -2.82 2.89 4.25
CA THR A 211 -2.04 3.66 3.27
C THR A 211 -2.87 4.06 2.04
N LEU A 212 -3.73 3.17 1.56
CA LEU A 212 -4.58 3.41 0.40
C LEU A 212 -5.83 4.25 0.74
N MET A 213 -6.62 3.82 1.73
CA MET A 213 -7.94 4.41 2.02
C MET A 213 -7.85 5.71 2.82
N ASP A 214 -7.03 5.72 3.86
CA ASP A 214 -6.98 6.78 4.86
C ASP A 214 -5.93 7.85 4.53
N ILE A 215 -5.03 7.57 3.57
CA ILE A 215 -4.00 8.49 3.09
C ILE A 215 -4.13 8.74 1.58
N LEU A 216 -3.66 7.84 0.71
CA LEU A 216 -3.45 8.15 -0.72
C LEU A 216 -4.71 8.52 -1.50
N LEU A 217 -5.85 7.84 -1.30
CA LEU A 217 -7.10 8.20 -1.98
C LEU A 217 -7.70 9.55 -1.54
N GLN A 218 -7.20 10.14 -0.45
CA GLN A 218 -7.63 11.45 0.05
C GLN A 218 -6.85 12.62 -0.57
N LEU A 219 -5.81 12.35 -1.37
CA LEU A 219 -4.92 13.36 -1.95
C LEU A 219 -5.33 13.78 -3.37
N GLN A 220 -5.00 15.04 -3.72
CA GLN A 220 -5.47 15.69 -4.95
C GLN A 220 -4.64 15.32 -6.19
N PHE A 221 -3.45 14.73 -6.05
CA PHE A 221 -2.66 14.23 -7.20
C PHE A 221 -3.42 13.20 -8.08
N LEU A 222 -4.48 12.59 -7.54
CA LEU A 222 -5.34 11.65 -8.25
C LEU A 222 -6.48 12.31 -9.06
N ASP A 223 -6.71 13.62 -8.93
CA ASP A 223 -7.82 14.32 -9.61
C ASP A 223 -7.60 14.53 -11.11
N THR A 224 -6.36 14.38 -11.58
CA THR A 224 -5.99 14.34 -13.01
C THR A 224 -5.12 13.12 -13.30
N PRO A 225 -5.30 12.41 -14.42
CA PRO A 225 -4.45 11.26 -14.79
C PRO A 225 -2.97 11.62 -14.81
N CYS A 226 -2.16 10.91 -14.03
CA CYS A 226 -0.72 11.17 -13.89
C CYS A 226 0.09 9.88 -13.75
N SER A 227 1.40 9.94 -14.07
CA SER A 227 2.30 8.78 -14.02
C SER A 227 2.33 8.10 -12.65
N ARG A 228 2.34 8.87 -11.56
CA ARG A 228 2.28 8.35 -10.18
C ARG A 228 0.97 7.63 -9.88
N GLY A 229 -0.16 8.16 -10.36
CA GLY A 229 -1.46 7.50 -10.26
C GLY A 229 -1.50 6.19 -11.06
N SER A 230 -0.87 6.14 -12.23
CA SER A 230 -0.70 4.89 -12.99
C SER A 230 0.19 3.87 -12.26
N THR A 231 1.32 4.29 -11.69
CA THR A 231 2.17 3.43 -10.86
C THR A 231 1.41 2.89 -9.64
N LEU A 232 0.67 3.74 -8.92
CA LEU A 232 -0.20 3.33 -7.82
C LEU A 232 -1.26 2.31 -8.28
N SER A 233 -1.89 2.56 -9.42
CA SER A 233 -2.90 1.68 -10.01
C SER A 233 -2.32 0.29 -10.32
N GLN A 234 -1.10 0.21 -10.86
CA GLN A 234 -0.42 -1.08 -11.09
C GLN A 234 0.00 -1.76 -9.78
N SER A 235 0.51 -1.03 -8.79
CA SER A 235 0.84 -1.58 -7.46
C SER A 235 -0.40 -2.16 -6.74
N VAL A 236 -1.54 -1.46 -6.79
CA VAL A 236 -2.81 -1.95 -6.23
C VAL A 236 -3.34 -3.14 -7.03
N LEU A 237 -3.26 -3.11 -8.36
CA LEU A 237 -3.67 -4.23 -9.21
C LEU A 237 -2.80 -5.48 -8.96
N GLN A 238 -1.50 -5.31 -8.69
CA GLN A 238 -0.62 -6.43 -8.33
C GLN A 238 -0.94 -6.97 -6.93
N ARG A 239 -1.25 -6.11 -5.95
CA ARG A 239 -1.75 -6.55 -4.63
C ARG A 239 -3.07 -7.33 -4.76
N ALA A 240 -3.99 -6.88 -5.61
CA ALA A 240 -5.25 -7.59 -5.89
C ALA A 240 -5.02 -8.95 -6.56
N LYS A 241 -4.06 -9.04 -7.50
CA LYS A 241 -3.65 -10.31 -8.14
C LYS A 241 -3.06 -11.29 -7.12
N SER A 242 -2.21 -10.84 -6.20
CA SER A 242 -1.67 -11.68 -5.12
C SER A 242 -2.77 -12.12 -4.14
N ALA A 243 -3.65 -11.21 -3.71
CA ALA A 243 -4.81 -11.53 -2.88
C ALA A 243 -5.72 -12.60 -3.50
N LEU A 244 -5.93 -12.53 -4.83
CA LEU A 244 -6.69 -13.52 -5.57
C LEU A 244 -6.03 -14.91 -5.60
N VAL A 245 -4.70 -14.97 -5.70
CA VAL A 245 -3.96 -16.24 -5.62
C VAL A 245 -4.04 -16.84 -4.22
N ASP A 246 -3.91 -16.02 -3.17
CA ASP A 246 -4.09 -16.45 -1.78
C ASP A 246 -5.52 -17.01 -1.55
N ASP A 247 -6.55 -16.29 -1.99
CA ASP A 247 -7.96 -16.71 -1.87
C ASP A 247 -8.25 -18.04 -2.61
N HIS A 248 -7.52 -18.34 -3.70
CA HIS A 248 -7.62 -19.62 -4.43
C HIS A 248 -6.80 -20.76 -3.84
N THR A 249 -5.76 -20.49 -3.05
CA THR A 249 -4.86 -21.51 -2.48
C THR A 249 -5.28 -22.00 -1.10
N ASN A 250 -6.27 -21.34 -0.47
CA ASN A 250 -6.75 -21.69 0.86
C ASN A 250 -7.54 -23.04 0.86
N PRO A 251 -7.09 -24.06 1.64
CA PRO A 251 -7.69 -25.41 1.61
C PRO A 251 -9.10 -25.54 2.24
N ASP A 252 -9.67 -24.50 2.85
CA ASP A 252 -11.05 -24.49 3.40
C ASP A 252 -12.16 -24.56 2.31
N ALA A 253 -11.80 -24.83 1.05
CA ALA A 253 -12.63 -24.81 -0.15
C ALA A 253 -13.75 -25.87 -0.23
N GLN A 254 -14.18 -26.48 0.89
CA GLN A 254 -15.40 -27.32 0.95
C GLN A 254 -16.67 -26.54 0.55
N ASN A 255 -16.63 -25.20 0.60
CA ASN A 255 -17.72 -24.30 0.19
C ASN A 255 -17.34 -23.43 -1.03
N GLY A 256 -16.40 -23.87 -1.87
CA GLY A 256 -15.94 -23.13 -3.05
C GLY A 256 -14.94 -22.00 -2.73
N VAL A 257 -14.60 -21.21 -3.76
CA VAL A 257 -13.65 -20.08 -3.63
C VAL A 257 -14.34 -18.90 -2.96
N ARG A 258 -13.67 -18.24 -2.00
CA ARG A 258 -14.18 -17.04 -1.32
C ARG A 258 -13.19 -15.90 -1.42
N LEU A 259 -13.66 -14.70 -1.75
CA LEU A 259 -12.81 -13.55 -2.08
C LEU A 259 -12.47 -12.69 -0.85
N HIS A 260 -12.05 -13.33 0.24
CA HIS A 260 -11.87 -12.67 1.54
C HIS A 260 -10.78 -11.58 1.50
N LYS A 261 -9.64 -11.84 0.87
CA LYS A 261 -8.58 -10.84 0.66
C LYS A 261 -8.87 -9.97 -0.55
N THR A 262 -9.34 -10.54 -1.64
CA THR A 262 -9.56 -9.84 -2.92
C THR A 262 -10.61 -8.74 -2.80
N ARG A 263 -11.69 -8.96 -2.04
CA ARG A 263 -12.74 -7.96 -1.76
C ARG A 263 -12.16 -6.62 -1.30
N ARG A 264 -11.11 -6.63 -0.47
CA ARG A 264 -10.43 -5.44 0.05
C ARG A 264 -9.82 -4.53 -1.01
N TYR A 265 -9.63 -5.01 -2.24
CA TYR A 265 -9.04 -4.25 -3.34
C TYR A 265 -10.03 -3.88 -4.44
N LEU A 266 -11.24 -4.45 -4.48
CA LEU A 266 -12.20 -4.20 -5.57
C LEU A 266 -12.71 -2.75 -5.59
N ASP A 267 -13.11 -2.21 -4.44
CA ASP A 267 -13.48 -0.78 -4.31
C ASP A 267 -12.31 0.15 -4.70
N ILE A 268 -11.08 -0.22 -4.31
CA ILE A 268 -9.87 0.56 -4.60
C ILE A 268 -9.60 0.61 -6.11
N LEU A 269 -9.75 -0.53 -6.79
CA LEU A 269 -9.62 -0.62 -8.24
C LEU A 269 -10.73 0.15 -8.96
N SER A 270 -11.98 0.08 -8.48
CA SER A 270 -13.09 0.90 -8.99
C SER A 270 -12.75 2.40 -8.87
N VAL A 271 -12.34 2.87 -7.69
CA VAL A 271 -11.98 4.28 -7.50
C VAL A 271 -10.78 4.71 -8.36
N LEU A 272 -9.70 3.92 -8.43
CA LEU A 272 -8.51 4.30 -9.19
C LEU A 272 -8.71 4.26 -10.71
N PHE A 273 -9.30 3.19 -11.26
CA PHE A 273 -9.41 3.00 -12.71
C PHE A 273 -10.67 3.67 -13.29
N ILE A 274 -11.78 3.72 -12.56
CA ILE A 274 -13.07 4.25 -13.07
C ILE A 274 -13.26 5.72 -12.68
N ASN A 275 -13.19 6.03 -11.39
CA ASN A 275 -13.49 7.38 -10.89
C ASN A 275 -12.34 8.36 -11.16
N LYS A 276 -11.13 8.02 -10.69
CA LYS A 276 -9.91 8.84 -10.83
C LYS A 276 -9.19 8.65 -12.17
N ARG A 277 -9.51 7.59 -12.94
CA ARG A 277 -9.01 7.30 -14.30
C ARG A 277 -7.49 7.20 -14.42
N GLN A 278 -6.86 6.59 -13.42
CA GLN A 278 -5.40 6.55 -13.28
C GLN A 278 -4.74 5.33 -13.93
N GLY A 279 -5.47 4.24 -14.14
CA GLY A 279 -4.99 3.00 -14.75
C GLY A 279 -5.66 2.66 -16.09
N ASN A 280 -5.03 1.79 -16.89
CA ASN A 280 -5.61 1.28 -18.14
C ASN A 280 -6.72 0.26 -17.84
N LEU A 281 -7.93 0.47 -18.38
CA LEU A 281 -9.05 -0.47 -18.21
C LEU A 281 -8.78 -1.86 -18.78
N GLU A 282 -7.88 -2.00 -19.76
CA GLU A 282 -7.46 -3.31 -20.27
C GLU A 282 -6.80 -4.18 -19.19
N ASP A 283 -5.93 -3.59 -18.36
CA ASP A 283 -5.27 -4.30 -17.25
C ASP A 283 -6.29 -4.77 -16.20
N LEU A 284 -7.33 -3.98 -15.96
CA LEU A 284 -8.44 -4.31 -15.08
C LEU A 284 -9.31 -5.43 -15.66
N TYR A 285 -9.60 -5.42 -16.97
CA TYR A 285 -10.29 -6.54 -17.63
C TYR A 285 -9.44 -7.82 -17.64
N ASN A 286 -8.12 -7.71 -17.79
CA ASN A 286 -7.19 -8.84 -17.69
C ASN A 286 -7.17 -9.44 -16.27
N PHE A 287 -7.37 -8.62 -15.23
CA PHE A 287 -7.57 -9.10 -13.85
C PHE A 287 -8.93 -9.78 -13.65
N TYR A 288 -10.03 -9.21 -14.16
CA TYR A 288 -11.37 -9.83 -14.01
C TYR A 288 -11.56 -11.10 -14.86
N THR A 289 -10.88 -11.23 -16.01
CA THR A 289 -11.04 -12.35 -16.94
C THR A 289 -10.95 -13.75 -16.31
N PRO A 290 -9.92 -14.10 -15.49
CA PRO A 290 -9.87 -15.41 -14.84
C PRO A 290 -11.00 -15.62 -13.82
N ILE A 291 -11.41 -14.58 -13.08
CA ILE A 291 -12.45 -14.64 -12.05
C ILE A 291 -13.84 -14.89 -12.67
N LEU A 292 -14.10 -14.22 -13.79
CA LEU A 292 -15.37 -14.26 -14.51
C LEU A 292 -15.52 -15.46 -15.45
N GLY A 293 -14.47 -16.27 -15.61
CA GLY A 293 -14.55 -17.53 -16.35
C GLY A 293 -15.53 -18.49 -15.67
N LYS A 294 -16.48 -19.05 -16.44
CA LYS A 294 -17.65 -19.78 -15.92
C LYS A 294 -17.36 -20.77 -14.78
N VAL A 295 -16.25 -21.50 -14.83
CA VAL A 295 -15.87 -22.49 -13.80
C VAL A 295 -15.53 -21.84 -12.46
N VAL A 296 -14.80 -20.72 -12.47
CA VAL A 296 -14.45 -19.96 -11.25
C VAL A 296 -15.65 -19.14 -10.79
N PHE A 297 -16.33 -18.44 -11.71
CA PHE A 297 -17.49 -17.63 -11.38
C PHE A 297 -18.59 -18.47 -10.71
N SER A 298 -18.94 -19.63 -11.27
CA SER A 298 -20.00 -20.48 -10.71
C SER A 298 -19.59 -21.28 -9.47
N SER A 299 -18.32 -21.27 -9.04
CA SER A 299 -17.86 -21.95 -7.81
C SER A 299 -17.75 -21.03 -6.59
N MET A 300 -17.83 -19.72 -6.77
CA MET A 300 -17.92 -18.74 -5.67
C MET A 300 -19.34 -18.66 -5.09
N PRO A 301 -19.52 -18.24 -3.83
CA PRO A 301 -20.83 -17.87 -3.29
C PRO A 301 -21.52 -16.75 -4.09
N THR A 302 -22.85 -16.74 -4.13
CA THR A 302 -23.64 -15.73 -4.87
C THR A 302 -23.33 -14.29 -4.48
N GLU A 303 -22.91 -14.05 -3.24
CA GLU A 303 -22.50 -12.72 -2.76
C GLU A 303 -21.20 -12.24 -3.43
N ASP A 304 -20.16 -13.09 -3.48
CA ASP A 304 -18.90 -12.78 -4.15
C ASP A 304 -19.07 -12.73 -5.68
N GLN A 305 -19.94 -13.58 -6.26
CA GLN A 305 -20.35 -13.50 -7.66
C GLN A 305 -20.94 -12.12 -7.99
N LEU A 306 -21.91 -11.67 -7.19
CA LEU A 306 -22.57 -10.37 -7.35
C LEU A 306 -21.58 -9.21 -7.19
N LEU A 307 -20.69 -9.27 -6.19
CA LEU A 307 -19.71 -8.22 -5.93
C LEU A 307 -18.72 -8.06 -7.10
N VAL A 308 -18.14 -9.16 -7.59
CA VAL A 308 -17.25 -9.12 -8.76
C VAL A 308 -17.99 -8.65 -10.00
N LEU A 309 -19.23 -9.13 -10.19
CA LEU A 309 -20.07 -8.72 -11.32
C LEU A 309 -20.39 -7.22 -11.27
N HIS A 310 -20.68 -6.66 -10.09
CA HIS A 310 -20.96 -5.23 -9.92
C HIS A 310 -19.78 -4.38 -10.41
N HIS A 311 -18.59 -4.55 -9.82
CA HIS A 311 -17.42 -3.73 -10.19
C HIS A 311 -16.93 -3.99 -11.61
N PHE A 312 -17.06 -5.22 -12.11
CA PHE A 312 -16.80 -5.51 -13.52
C PHE A 312 -17.77 -4.76 -14.45
N VAL A 313 -19.06 -4.71 -14.09
CA VAL A 313 -20.09 -4.00 -14.87
C VAL A 313 -19.93 -2.47 -14.76
N GLU A 314 -19.50 -1.93 -13.61
CA GLU A 314 -19.05 -0.54 -13.50
C GLU A 314 -17.91 -0.26 -14.50
N ALA A 315 -16.87 -1.10 -14.51
CA ALA A 315 -15.71 -0.96 -15.40
C ALA A 315 -16.10 -1.13 -16.88
N LEU A 316 -17.04 -2.02 -17.20
CA LEU A 316 -17.60 -2.16 -18.55
C LEU A 316 -18.39 -0.94 -18.99
N HIS A 317 -19.22 -0.36 -18.12
CA HIS A 317 -20.03 0.82 -18.44
C HIS A 317 -19.15 2.06 -18.63
N ALA A 318 -18.06 2.16 -17.87
CA ALA A 318 -17.06 3.21 -18.03
C ALA A 318 -16.34 3.15 -19.39
N SER A 319 -16.03 1.95 -19.90
CA SER A 319 -15.51 1.82 -21.27
C SER A 319 -16.61 1.81 -22.32
N LYS A 320 -16.67 2.93 -23.05
CA LYS A 320 -17.45 3.06 -24.28
C LYS A 320 -16.80 2.35 -25.48
N THR A 321 -15.63 1.73 -25.34
CA THR A 321 -14.96 0.97 -26.43
C THR A 321 -15.51 -0.44 -26.55
N ASN A 322 -15.61 -0.94 -27.79
CA ASN A 322 -16.06 -2.31 -28.10
C ASN A 322 -14.86 -3.26 -28.24
N ASP A 323 -13.93 -3.24 -27.28
CA ASP A 323 -12.66 -3.99 -27.37
C ASP A 323 -12.83 -5.51 -27.44
N PRO A 324 -11.93 -6.26 -28.12
CA PRO A 324 -12.00 -7.72 -28.19
C PRO A 324 -11.99 -8.40 -26.82
N SER A 325 -11.31 -7.83 -25.82
CA SER A 325 -11.34 -8.32 -24.44
C SER A 325 -12.71 -8.12 -23.78
N VAL A 326 -13.35 -6.97 -23.99
CA VAL A 326 -14.74 -6.72 -23.54
C VAL A 326 -15.71 -7.69 -24.23
N MET A 327 -15.60 -7.87 -25.54
CA MET A 327 -16.48 -8.77 -26.30
C MET A 327 -16.34 -10.24 -25.88
N ARG A 328 -15.14 -10.70 -25.52
CA ARG A 328 -14.93 -12.05 -24.96
C ARG A 328 -15.71 -12.24 -23.65
N LEU A 329 -15.74 -11.23 -22.78
CA LEU A 329 -16.47 -11.28 -21.51
C LEU A 329 -17.99 -11.08 -21.69
N LEU A 330 -18.43 -10.27 -22.67
CA LEU A 330 -19.86 -10.14 -23.00
C LEU A 330 -20.49 -11.45 -23.53
N ASN A 331 -19.71 -12.39 -24.06
CA ASN A 331 -20.19 -13.74 -24.41
C ASN A 331 -20.46 -14.63 -23.17
N LEU A 332 -19.90 -14.30 -21.99
CA LEU A 332 -20.10 -15.05 -20.74
C LEU A 332 -21.34 -14.59 -19.95
N VAL A 333 -22.00 -13.52 -20.42
CA VAL A 333 -23.22 -12.93 -19.85
C VAL A 333 -24.33 -13.92 -19.43
N PRO A 334 -24.57 -15.06 -20.11
CA PRO A 334 -25.57 -16.01 -19.63
C PRO A 334 -25.34 -16.49 -18.19
N SER A 335 -24.09 -16.64 -17.75
CA SER A 335 -23.78 -16.99 -16.35
C SER A 335 -23.91 -15.79 -15.39
N TYR A 336 -23.73 -14.56 -15.88
CA TYR A 336 -23.98 -13.35 -15.08
C TYR A 336 -25.48 -13.13 -14.84
N PHE A 337 -26.31 -13.37 -15.86
CA PHE A 337 -27.78 -13.37 -15.71
C PHE A 337 -28.26 -14.55 -14.84
N GLU A 338 -27.59 -15.70 -14.88
CA GLU A 338 -27.87 -16.82 -13.95
C GLU A 338 -27.56 -16.46 -12.49
N CYS A 339 -26.50 -15.67 -12.23
CA CYS A 339 -26.24 -15.09 -10.91
C CYS A 339 -27.33 -14.09 -10.50
N LEU A 340 -27.63 -13.10 -11.35
CA LEU A 340 -28.63 -12.08 -11.04
C LEU A 340 -30.03 -12.67 -10.80
N ALA A 341 -30.40 -13.73 -11.52
CA ALA A 341 -31.66 -14.46 -11.30
C ALA A 341 -31.73 -15.22 -9.95
N LYS A 342 -30.62 -15.37 -9.23
CA LYS A 342 -30.55 -15.93 -7.86
C LYS A 342 -30.51 -14.86 -6.77
N THR A 343 -30.52 -13.57 -7.14
CA THR A 343 -30.46 -12.43 -6.22
C THR A 343 -31.80 -11.70 -6.13
N ASP A 344 -32.04 -11.02 -5.02
CA ASP A 344 -33.21 -10.14 -4.86
C ASP A 344 -33.02 -8.84 -5.66
N LEU A 345 -33.65 -8.79 -6.84
CA LEU A 345 -33.61 -7.64 -7.76
C LEU A 345 -34.48 -6.45 -7.30
N SER A 346 -35.11 -6.51 -6.12
CA SER A 346 -35.63 -5.32 -5.44
C SER A 346 -34.55 -4.55 -4.68
N GLN A 347 -33.40 -5.18 -4.37
CA GLN A 347 -32.26 -4.51 -3.75
C GLN A 347 -31.49 -3.65 -4.78
N ALA A 348 -31.07 -2.46 -4.34
CA ALA A 348 -30.48 -1.46 -5.24
C ALA A 348 -29.20 -1.94 -5.98
N SER A 349 -28.31 -2.69 -5.31
CA SER A 349 -27.06 -3.17 -5.92
C SER A 349 -27.29 -4.24 -7.03
N PRO A 350 -28.01 -5.35 -6.78
CA PRO A 350 -28.43 -6.28 -7.85
C PRO A 350 -29.18 -5.61 -9.00
N GLN A 351 -30.10 -4.69 -8.67
CA GLN A 351 -30.90 -3.96 -9.66
C GLN A 351 -30.02 -3.05 -10.54
N ASN A 352 -29.11 -2.28 -9.95
CA ASN A 352 -28.16 -1.43 -10.66
C ASN A 352 -27.20 -2.26 -11.54
N THR A 353 -26.66 -3.36 -11.00
CA THR A 353 -25.80 -4.30 -11.74
C THR A 353 -26.50 -4.84 -12.98
N CYS A 354 -27.78 -5.24 -12.84
CA CYS A 354 -28.61 -5.71 -13.96
C CYS A 354 -28.84 -4.60 -15.00
N ILE A 355 -29.21 -3.39 -14.57
CA ILE A 355 -29.47 -2.23 -15.44
C ILE A 355 -28.21 -1.84 -16.23
N LEU A 356 -27.06 -1.68 -15.57
CA LEU A 356 -25.79 -1.29 -16.21
C LEU A 356 -25.31 -2.36 -17.21
N LEU A 357 -25.47 -3.64 -16.91
CA LEU A 357 -25.12 -4.73 -17.82
C LEU A 357 -26.02 -4.75 -19.07
N LEU A 358 -27.33 -4.58 -18.89
CA LEU A 358 -28.28 -4.50 -20.00
C LEU A 358 -28.04 -3.25 -20.87
N GLN A 359 -27.75 -2.10 -20.26
CA GLN A 359 -27.33 -0.89 -20.97
C GLN A 359 -26.05 -1.13 -21.79
N ARG A 360 -25.04 -1.81 -21.23
CA ARG A 360 -23.79 -2.07 -21.95
C ARG A 360 -23.99 -3.01 -23.15
N LEU A 361 -24.90 -3.98 -23.05
CA LEU A 361 -25.31 -4.83 -24.15
C LEU A 361 -26.01 -4.03 -25.26
N VAL A 362 -26.94 -3.12 -24.91
CA VAL A 362 -27.59 -2.23 -25.89
C VAL A 362 -26.52 -1.40 -26.62
N LEU A 363 -25.64 -0.72 -25.88
CA LEU A 363 -24.54 0.08 -26.44
C LEU A 363 -23.58 -0.77 -27.31
N ALA A 364 -23.31 -2.02 -26.94
CA ALA A 364 -22.50 -2.92 -27.75
C ALA A 364 -23.16 -3.16 -29.11
N THR A 365 -24.47 -3.43 -29.15
CA THR A 365 -25.22 -3.65 -30.39
C THR A 365 -25.39 -2.39 -31.24
N GLU A 366 -25.45 -1.21 -30.63
CA GLU A 366 -25.43 0.08 -31.34
C GLU A 366 -24.08 0.31 -32.02
N ASN A 367 -23.00 -0.04 -31.33
CA ASN A 367 -21.64 -0.04 -31.86
C ASN A 367 -21.30 -1.30 -32.68
N GLY A 368 -22.29 -1.87 -33.41
CA GLY A 368 -22.11 -2.89 -34.43
C GLY A 368 -21.89 -4.34 -33.96
N TRP A 369 -21.94 -4.64 -32.66
CA TRP A 369 -21.81 -6.02 -32.18
C TRP A 369 -23.08 -6.85 -32.44
N THR A 370 -22.95 -7.96 -33.16
CA THR A 370 -24.06 -8.87 -33.44
C THR A 370 -24.45 -9.67 -32.20
N LEU A 371 -25.57 -9.31 -31.55
CA LEU A 371 -26.07 -9.97 -30.33
C LEU A 371 -26.28 -11.49 -30.56
N PRO A 372 -25.56 -12.37 -29.85
CA PRO A 372 -25.74 -13.81 -30.02
C PRO A 372 -27.11 -14.29 -29.50
N SER A 373 -27.71 -15.24 -30.20
CA SER A 373 -29.04 -15.77 -29.88
C SER A 373 -29.16 -16.34 -28.46
N TYR A 374 -28.10 -16.97 -27.96
CA TYR A 374 -28.04 -17.52 -26.60
C TYR A 374 -27.98 -16.43 -25.51
N VAL A 375 -27.36 -15.27 -25.78
CA VAL A 375 -27.38 -14.11 -24.88
C VAL A 375 -28.79 -13.53 -24.81
N LEU A 376 -29.46 -13.40 -25.96
CA LEU A 376 -30.85 -12.93 -26.02
C LEU A 376 -31.83 -13.88 -25.31
N GLN A 377 -31.66 -15.19 -25.47
CA GLN A 377 -32.47 -16.20 -24.74
C GLN A 377 -32.27 -16.14 -23.23
N SER A 378 -31.03 -15.92 -22.77
CA SER A 378 -30.73 -15.74 -21.34
C SER A 378 -31.33 -14.44 -20.79
N ALA A 379 -31.21 -13.32 -21.53
CA ALA A 379 -31.86 -12.05 -21.18
C ALA A 379 -33.40 -12.19 -21.07
N GLN A 380 -34.03 -12.89 -22.01
CA GLN A 380 -35.47 -13.20 -21.97
C GLN A 380 -35.85 -14.08 -20.76
N SER A 381 -34.95 -14.97 -20.32
CA SER A 381 -35.18 -15.82 -19.14
C SER A 381 -35.11 -15.01 -17.85
N LEU A 382 -34.12 -14.10 -17.73
CA LEU A 382 -34.03 -13.14 -16.63
C LEU A 382 -35.27 -12.23 -16.58
N GLY A 383 -35.75 -11.77 -17.74
CA GLY A 383 -36.98 -10.98 -17.83
C GLY A 383 -38.22 -11.63 -17.24
N ARG A 384 -38.34 -12.98 -17.30
CA ARG A 384 -39.44 -13.72 -16.66
C ARG A 384 -39.31 -13.73 -15.13
N VAL A 385 -38.09 -13.83 -14.61
CA VAL A 385 -37.83 -13.74 -13.16
C VAL A 385 -38.22 -12.35 -12.65
N VAL A 386 -37.74 -11.29 -13.31
CA VAL A 386 -38.05 -9.88 -12.96
C VAL A 386 -39.56 -9.62 -12.95
N SER A 387 -40.31 -10.15 -13.93
CA SER A 387 -41.77 -9.99 -13.99
C SER A 387 -42.49 -10.49 -12.73
N ASN A 388 -41.96 -11.52 -12.05
CA ASN A 388 -42.57 -12.10 -10.86
C ASN A 388 -42.36 -11.24 -9.59
N HIS A 389 -41.40 -10.31 -9.60
CA HIS A 389 -41.04 -9.47 -8.44
C HIS A 389 -41.67 -8.07 -8.46
N GLY A 390 -42.46 -7.73 -9.48
CA GLY A 390 -43.30 -6.53 -9.53
C GLY A 390 -42.58 -5.17 -9.66
N GLN A 391 -41.26 -5.11 -9.44
CA GLN A 391 -40.44 -3.91 -9.64
C GLN A 391 -39.33 -4.19 -10.66
N GLY A 392 -39.40 -3.52 -11.82
CA GLY A 392 -38.44 -3.78 -12.91
C GLY A 392 -38.59 -2.90 -14.15
N GLY A 393 -39.24 -1.74 -14.07
CA GLY A 393 -39.61 -0.92 -15.25
C GLY A 393 -38.46 -0.67 -16.23
N ALA A 394 -37.34 -0.14 -15.74
CA ALA A 394 -36.14 0.11 -16.55
C ALA A 394 -35.51 -1.19 -17.11
N ILE A 395 -35.52 -2.28 -16.33
CA ILE A 395 -35.02 -3.59 -16.77
C ILE A 395 -35.89 -4.13 -17.92
N HIS A 396 -37.22 -4.07 -17.81
CA HIS A 396 -38.14 -4.47 -18.88
C HIS A 396 -38.01 -3.62 -20.14
N GLU A 397 -37.74 -2.31 -20.00
CA GLU A 397 -37.50 -1.42 -21.14
C GLU A 397 -36.19 -1.77 -21.88
N LEU A 398 -35.09 -1.98 -21.15
CA LEU A 398 -33.80 -2.39 -21.71
C LEU A 398 -33.89 -3.78 -22.37
N LEU A 399 -34.59 -4.73 -21.75
CA LEU A 399 -34.87 -6.05 -22.34
C LEU A 399 -35.70 -5.95 -23.62
N ARG A 400 -36.67 -5.02 -23.69
CA ARG A 400 -37.44 -4.74 -24.90
C ARG A 400 -36.57 -4.14 -26.01
N SER A 401 -35.66 -3.22 -25.65
CA SER A 401 -34.68 -2.64 -26.58
C SER A 401 -33.74 -3.70 -27.17
N LEU A 402 -33.24 -4.64 -26.34
CA LEU A 402 -32.43 -5.77 -26.82
C LEU A 402 -33.22 -6.72 -27.72
N ALA A 403 -34.48 -7.02 -27.37
CA ALA A 403 -35.33 -7.91 -28.16
C ALA A 403 -35.70 -7.34 -29.55
N ALA A 404 -35.83 -6.02 -29.67
CA ALA A 404 -36.09 -5.34 -30.94
C ALA A 404 -34.88 -5.38 -31.90
N ARG A 405 -33.66 -5.55 -31.39
CA ARG A 405 -32.40 -5.53 -32.16
C ARG A 405 -31.97 -6.92 -32.66
N ARG A 406 -32.94 -7.81 -32.88
CA ARG A 406 -32.72 -9.15 -33.43
C ARG A 406 -32.14 -9.05 -34.86
N PRO A 407 -31.02 -9.70 -35.18
CA PRO A 407 -30.55 -9.80 -36.56
C PRO A 407 -31.63 -10.44 -37.45
N GLU A 408 -31.96 -9.83 -38.58
CA GLU A 408 -32.87 -10.44 -39.55
C GLU A 408 -32.28 -11.75 -40.06
N ALA A 409 -32.96 -12.85 -39.76
CA ALA A 409 -32.51 -14.17 -40.15
C ALA A 409 -32.78 -14.38 -41.65
N SER A 410 -31.74 -14.14 -42.46
CA SER A 410 -31.60 -14.44 -43.90
C SER A 410 -32.82 -15.15 -44.51
N ALA A 411 -33.65 -14.37 -45.22
CA ALA A 411 -34.84 -14.89 -45.87
C ALA A 411 -34.44 -15.96 -46.90
N LYS A 412 -34.80 -17.22 -46.63
CA LYS A 412 -34.62 -18.31 -47.60
C LYS A 412 -35.45 -17.98 -48.85
N PRO A 413 -34.89 -18.10 -50.07
CA PRO A 413 -35.68 -17.97 -51.28
C PRO A 413 -36.77 -19.06 -51.30
N SER A 414 -38.01 -18.65 -51.58
CA SER A 414 -39.17 -19.54 -51.63
C SER A 414 -39.04 -20.56 -52.76
N SER A 415 -39.10 -21.84 -52.43
CA SER A 415 -39.07 -22.93 -53.41
C SER A 415 -40.33 -22.95 -54.27
N PHE A 416 -40.23 -22.50 -55.53
CA PHE A 416 -41.27 -22.74 -56.52
C PHE A 416 -41.21 -24.17 -57.08
N SER A 417 -42.36 -24.67 -57.51
CA SER A 417 -42.63 -26.08 -57.79
C SER A 417 -42.09 -26.58 -59.13
N LYS A 418 -41.64 -27.83 -59.17
CA LYS A 418 -41.33 -28.56 -60.42
C LYS A 418 -42.61 -28.91 -61.18
N THR A 419 -42.60 -28.67 -62.50
CA THR A 419 -43.27 -29.52 -63.50
C THR A 419 -42.26 -29.76 -64.64
N ALA A 420 -42.48 -30.77 -65.49
CA ALA A 420 -41.41 -31.36 -66.30
C ALA A 420 -41.77 -31.57 -67.78
N SER A 421 -40.76 -31.42 -68.65
CA SER A 421 -40.58 -32.18 -69.90
C SER A 421 -39.11 -32.12 -70.33
N ALA A 422 -38.73 -32.96 -71.30
CA ALA A 422 -37.33 -33.31 -71.57
C ALA A 422 -36.84 -32.87 -72.99
N PRO A 423 -35.94 -33.59 -73.72
CA PRO A 423 -34.72 -33.02 -74.33
C PRO A 423 -34.85 -32.89 -75.88
N PRO A 424 -33.80 -32.63 -76.74
CA PRO A 424 -32.34 -32.66 -76.50
C PRO A 424 -31.42 -31.64 -77.24
N VAL A 425 -30.11 -31.67 -76.90
CA VAL A 425 -28.85 -31.70 -77.73
C VAL A 425 -28.90 -31.19 -79.20
N PRO A 426 -27.90 -30.42 -79.77
CA PRO A 426 -26.45 -30.35 -79.42
C PRO A 426 -25.79 -28.94 -79.36
N SER A 427 -24.46 -28.93 -79.15
CA SER A 427 -23.43 -27.89 -79.42
C SER A 427 -23.14 -27.74 -80.96
N PRO A 428 -22.15 -26.97 -81.47
CA PRO A 428 -21.10 -26.14 -80.82
C PRO A 428 -20.80 -24.75 -81.47
N SER A 429 -19.80 -24.03 -80.92
CA SER A 429 -18.99 -22.96 -81.57
C SER A 429 -19.72 -21.65 -81.95
N ASP A 430 -19.09 -20.53 -82.34
CA ASP A 430 -17.67 -20.17 -82.53
C ASP A 430 -17.43 -18.63 -82.38
N VAL A 431 -16.17 -18.15 -82.46
CA VAL A 431 -15.73 -16.78 -82.88
C VAL A 431 -16.15 -15.57 -82.00
N SER A 432 -15.29 -14.61 -81.61
CA SER A 432 -13.82 -14.47 -81.67
C SER A 432 -13.30 -13.32 -80.77
N GLN A 433 -11.99 -13.37 -80.45
CA GLN A 433 -10.92 -12.33 -80.55
C GLN A 433 -11.28 -10.81 -80.49
N GLU A 434 -10.43 -9.88 -80.05
CA GLU A 434 -9.05 -9.91 -79.50
C GLU A 434 -8.83 -8.65 -78.61
N LEU A 435 -7.80 -8.53 -77.77
CA LEU A 435 -6.38 -8.41 -78.15
C LEU A 435 -5.42 -8.98 -77.09
N ALA A 436 -4.41 -9.71 -77.57
CA ALA A 436 -3.12 -9.90 -76.89
C ALA A 436 -2.33 -8.56 -76.86
N SER A 437 -1.25 -8.37 -76.09
CA SER A 437 -0.03 -9.18 -75.99
C SER A 437 0.69 -8.86 -74.68
N SER A 438 1.04 -9.85 -73.85
CA SER A 438 2.25 -10.70 -73.88
C SER A 438 3.51 -9.99 -73.33
N SER A 439 4.53 -10.65 -72.76
CA SER A 439 4.82 -12.08 -72.59
C SER A 439 5.51 -12.26 -71.21
N SER A 440 5.30 -13.32 -70.41
CA SER A 440 5.90 -14.68 -70.50
C SER A 440 7.43 -14.68 -70.22
N THR A 441 8.10 -15.73 -69.69
CA THR A 441 7.94 -17.19 -69.83
C THR A 441 8.66 -18.02 -68.73
N ILE A 442 8.10 -19.19 -68.33
CA ILE A 442 8.79 -20.52 -68.19
C ILE A 442 9.83 -20.71 -67.03
N SER A 443 9.90 -21.83 -66.26
CA SER A 443 9.20 -23.14 -66.32
C SER A 443 9.04 -23.92 -64.99
N MET A 444 8.26 -25.00 -65.08
CA MET A 444 8.11 -26.19 -64.20
C MET A 444 9.17 -27.29 -64.56
N PRO A 445 9.13 -28.59 -64.12
CA PRO A 445 8.19 -29.35 -63.26
C PRO A 445 8.82 -30.30 -62.20
N GLY A 446 7.99 -31.05 -61.43
CA GLY A 446 8.45 -32.29 -60.74
C GLY A 446 7.59 -32.80 -59.55
N ARG A 447 7.05 -34.04 -59.68
CA ARG A 447 6.48 -34.94 -58.64
C ARG A 447 7.11 -36.35 -58.85
N PRO A 448 6.96 -37.41 -58.00
CA PRO A 448 5.88 -37.71 -57.04
C PRO A 448 6.34 -38.34 -55.67
N SER A 449 5.41 -39.02 -54.99
CA SER A 449 5.41 -39.56 -53.61
C SER A 449 6.25 -40.83 -53.32
N THR A 450 6.52 -41.12 -52.03
CA THR A 450 6.33 -42.46 -51.38
C THR A 450 6.45 -42.39 -49.83
N ARG A 451 6.52 -43.54 -49.10
CA ARG A 451 6.04 -43.73 -47.70
C ARG A 451 6.83 -44.80 -46.90
N SER A 452 7.39 -44.48 -45.72
CA SER A 452 7.75 -45.45 -44.63
C SER A 452 8.25 -44.75 -43.32
N ARG A 453 8.78 -45.50 -42.34
CA ARG A 453 9.10 -45.15 -40.92
C ARG A 453 10.20 -46.12 -40.38
N PRO A 454 10.57 -46.09 -39.08
CA PRO A 454 11.70 -45.42 -38.35
C PRO A 454 13.03 -46.26 -38.44
N PRO A 455 14.04 -46.30 -37.50
CA PRO A 455 14.30 -45.61 -36.21
C PRO A 455 15.79 -45.19 -35.91
N ASN A 456 16.04 -44.76 -34.64
CA ASN A 456 17.29 -44.79 -33.83
C ASN A 456 18.61 -44.14 -34.31
N SER A 457 19.19 -43.26 -33.46
CA SER A 457 20.49 -43.47 -32.76
C SER A 457 20.94 -42.26 -31.90
N ILE A 458 21.92 -42.48 -31.00
CA ILE A 458 22.61 -41.49 -30.12
C ILE A 458 24.13 -41.73 -30.26
N PRO A 459 25.03 -40.72 -30.09
CA PRO A 459 25.77 -40.54 -28.83
C PRO A 459 26.03 -39.05 -28.45
N SER A 460 26.40 -38.55 -27.25
CA SER A 460 26.73 -39.05 -25.88
C SER A 460 28.21 -38.89 -25.43
N LEU A 461 28.44 -38.22 -24.29
CA LEU A 461 29.57 -38.31 -23.32
C LEU A 461 29.10 -37.50 -22.07
N GLN A 462 28.85 -38.02 -20.85
CA GLN A 462 29.64 -38.80 -19.86
C GLN A 462 30.74 -37.98 -19.12
N GLY A 463 30.85 -37.95 -17.78
CA GLY A 463 29.91 -38.44 -16.73
C GLY A 463 30.48 -38.51 -15.29
N VAL A 464 29.59 -38.59 -14.27
CA VAL A 464 29.72 -39.20 -12.90
C VAL A 464 30.85 -38.68 -11.96
N LYS A 465 30.65 -37.99 -10.80
CA LYS A 465 30.06 -38.34 -9.46
C LYS A 465 30.81 -39.46 -8.67
N PRO A 466 30.66 -39.61 -7.33
CA PRO A 466 30.73 -38.65 -6.20
C PRO A 466 31.45 -39.21 -4.91
N LEU A 467 31.23 -38.58 -3.74
CA LEU A 467 31.27 -39.11 -2.33
C LEU A 467 32.55 -39.10 -1.42
N SER A 468 32.30 -38.73 -0.15
CA SER A 468 32.84 -39.29 1.13
C SER A 468 34.17 -38.86 1.81
N ARG A 469 34.03 -38.09 2.90
CA ARG A 469 34.21 -38.52 4.32
C ARG A 469 35.62 -38.72 4.95
N LYS A 470 36.01 -37.73 5.79
CA LYS A 470 36.80 -37.79 7.07
C LYS A 470 38.31 -38.13 7.10
N GLN A 471 38.96 -37.54 8.14
CA GLN A 471 39.85 -38.14 9.16
C GLN A 471 41.34 -37.71 9.18
N ALA A 472 41.94 -37.83 10.38
CA ALA A 472 43.32 -37.52 10.83
C ALA A 472 43.65 -36.05 11.21
N LEU A 473 44.51 -35.73 12.20
CA LEU A 473 44.72 -36.26 13.57
C LEU A 473 45.75 -35.35 14.33
N ASP A 474 45.84 -35.49 15.67
CA ASP A 474 46.90 -34.96 16.59
C ASP A 474 47.06 -33.41 16.69
N SER A 475 47.69 -32.74 17.69
CA SER A 475 47.99 -32.88 19.15
C SER A 475 48.65 -31.52 19.62
N ASP A 476 48.87 -31.08 20.87
CA ASP A 476 48.74 -31.59 22.26
C ASP A 476 48.58 -30.43 23.32
N ASN A 477 48.66 -30.74 24.63
CA ASN A 477 49.17 -30.02 25.84
C ASN A 477 49.84 -28.60 25.74
N THR A 478 49.96 -27.72 26.78
CA THR A 478 49.70 -27.78 28.26
C THR A 478 49.61 -26.39 28.96
N SER A 479 48.95 -26.35 30.14
CA SER A 479 49.26 -25.51 31.34
C SER A 479 48.79 -24.02 31.47
N HIS A 480 48.99 -23.45 32.67
CA HIS A 480 48.31 -22.30 33.32
C HIS A 480 49.33 -21.55 34.25
N PRO A 481 49.17 -20.25 34.66
CA PRO A 481 48.41 -19.95 35.90
C PRO A 481 47.84 -18.51 36.16
N THR A 482 46.67 -18.47 36.80
CA THR A 482 46.16 -17.54 37.87
C THR A 482 46.46 -16.01 37.92
N LYS A 483 45.41 -15.19 38.12
CA LYS A 483 45.12 -14.51 39.42
C LYS A 483 43.69 -13.92 39.50
N LYS A 484 43.28 -13.45 40.69
CA LYS A 484 41.93 -13.00 41.08
C LYS A 484 41.86 -11.47 41.30
N VAL A 485 40.67 -10.87 41.18
CA VAL A 485 40.07 -9.86 42.10
C VAL A 485 38.53 -9.83 41.85
N LYS A 486 37.73 -9.16 42.69
CA LYS A 486 36.29 -9.44 42.89
C LYS A 486 35.45 -8.18 43.23
N LYS A 487 34.15 -8.24 42.86
CA LYS A 487 32.97 -7.48 43.36
C LYS A 487 32.70 -6.11 42.69
N GLY A 488 31.40 -5.85 42.45
CA GLY A 488 30.86 -4.57 41.96
C GLY A 488 29.71 -4.79 40.96
N GLY A 489 28.55 -5.24 41.44
CA GLY A 489 27.39 -5.51 40.59
C GLY A 489 26.24 -4.54 40.87
N GLY A 490 25.57 -4.12 39.80
CA GLY A 490 24.28 -3.45 39.80
C GLY A 490 23.57 -3.82 38.50
N GLU A 491 22.31 -4.23 38.59
CA GLU A 491 21.50 -4.57 37.42
C GLU A 491 21.12 -3.28 36.68
N SER A 492 21.13 -3.35 35.35
CA SER A 492 20.65 -2.30 34.47
C SER A 492 19.85 -2.95 33.35
N ASP A 493 18.66 -2.41 33.05
CA ASP A 493 17.82 -2.90 31.98
C ASP A 493 18.53 -2.68 30.64
N ASN A 494 18.82 -3.78 29.93
CA ASN A 494 19.44 -3.77 28.60
C ASN A 494 18.44 -3.31 27.53
N THR A 495 18.01 -2.05 27.63
CA THR A 495 17.38 -1.34 26.51
C THR A 495 18.49 -0.67 25.68
N PRO A 496 18.59 -0.94 24.36
CA PRO A 496 19.60 -0.28 23.54
C PRO A 496 19.23 1.19 23.35
N SER A 497 20.21 2.09 23.56
CA SER A 497 20.06 3.55 23.38
C SER A 497 19.64 3.92 21.95
N LEU A 498 19.05 5.10 21.75
CA LEU A 498 18.59 5.57 20.45
C LEU A 498 19.75 5.65 19.44
N LEU A 499 20.93 6.08 19.91
CA LEU A 499 22.18 6.07 19.12
C LEU A 499 22.58 4.66 18.65
N SER A 500 22.27 3.61 19.43
CA SER A 500 22.49 2.21 19.01
C SER A 500 21.44 1.74 18.00
N ARG A 501 20.19 2.20 18.14
CA ARG A 501 19.07 1.88 17.22
C ARG A 501 19.20 2.54 15.85
N MET A 502 19.94 3.64 15.74
CA MET A 502 20.27 4.31 14.47
C MET A 502 21.25 3.52 13.57
N GLY A 503 21.72 2.35 14.01
CA GLY A 503 22.82 1.57 13.41
C GLY A 503 22.55 0.87 12.07
N THR A 504 21.87 1.48 11.10
CA THR A 504 21.98 1.10 9.66
C THR A 504 21.36 2.14 8.73
N SER A 505 22.19 2.88 8.00
CA SER A 505 21.80 3.64 6.79
C SER A 505 23.05 3.93 5.94
N PRO A 506 22.94 3.94 4.60
CA PRO A 506 24.09 4.06 3.71
C PRO A 506 24.73 5.46 3.78
N SER A 507 26.05 5.49 3.78
CA SER A 507 26.84 6.72 3.94
C SER A 507 26.87 7.57 2.66
N MET A 508 26.73 8.89 2.83
CA MET A 508 27.05 9.88 1.78
C MET A 508 28.57 9.85 1.47
N PRO A 509 28.98 9.86 0.20
CA PRO A 509 30.40 9.88 -0.16
C PRO A 509 31.02 11.28 0.06
N GLN A 510 31.99 11.38 0.97
CA GLN A 510 32.84 12.58 1.06
C GLN A 510 33.91 12.58 -0.03
N MET A 511 34.03 13.67 -0.79
CA MET A 511 35.17 13.89 -1.69
C MET A 511 36.42 14.30 -0.90
N ARG A 512 37.57 13.70 -1.22
CA ARG A 512 38.90 14.25 -0.93
C ARG A 512 39.87 14.00 -2.11
N PRO A 513 40.85 14.90 -2.35
CA PRO A 513 41.77 14.82 -3.49
C PRO A 513 42.93 13.81 -3.29
N PRO A 514 43.65 13.42 -4.36
CA PRO A 514 44.63 12.33 -4.34
C PRO A 514 46.09 12.76 -4.05
N SER A 515 46.91 11.85 -3.49
CA SER A 515 48.39 11.86 -3.61
C SER A 515 49.06 10.52 -3.20
N HIS A 516 49.66 9.86 -4.19
CA HIS A 516 50.96 9.13 -4.21
C HIS A 516 51.43 8.11 -3.12
N LEU A 517 51.55 6.85 -3.57
CA LEU A 517 52.76 5.96 -3.57
C LEU A 517 53.36 5.31 -2.28
N HIS A 518 53.11 3.99 -2.15
CA HIS A 518 54.09 2.87 -1.95
C HIS A 518 54.95 2.77 -0.64
N PRO A 519 55.70 1.67 -0.35
CA PRO A 519 55.16 0.41 0.21
C PRO A 519 55.90 -0.17 1.47
N ASP A 520 55.43 -1.35 1.92
CA ASP A 520 56.08 -2.39 2.75
C ASP A 520 56.50 -2.09 4.21
N GLN A 521 56.00 -2.89 5.18
CA GLN A 521 56.73 -4.09 5.68
C GLN A 521 55.96 -4.90 6.77
N LEU A 522 56.10 -6.24 6.66
CA LEU A 522 56.17 -7.31 7.68
C LEU A 522 55.76 -7.09 9.16
N GLY A 523 55.02 -8.07 9.73
CA GLY A 523 55.44 -8.68 11.01
C GLY A 523 54.38 -9.13 12.05
N GLN A 524 54.25 -10.46 12.24
CA GLN A 524 53.94 -11.22 13.50
C GLN A 524 52.60 -10.93 14.24
N GLN A 525 51.68 -11.90 14.39
CA GLN A 525 51.59 -12.95 15.45
C GLN A 525 51.45 -12.36 16.89
N THR A 526 50.51 -12.80 17.75
CA THR A 526 50.18 -14.19 18.16
C THR A 526 48.70 -14.38 18.60
N HIS A 527 48.29 -15.60 19.02
CA HIS A 527 46.90 -16.03 19.24
C HIS A 527 46.57 -16.54 20.66
N THR A 528 45.42 -16.12 21.23
CA THR A 528 44.50 -16.94 22.09
C THR A 528 45.11 -17.46 23.44
N PRO A 529 44.47 -18.35 24.26
CA PRO A 529 43.10 -18.90 24.25
C PRO A 529 42.30 -18.85 25.57
N ARG A 530 41.06 -19.36 25.52
CA ARG A 530 40.14 -19.60 26.64
C ARG A 530 39.99 -21.11 26.85
N LEU A 531 40.27 -21.62 28.06
CA LEU A 531 40.22 -23.06 28.37
C LEU A 531 38.79 -23.59 28.61
N GLN A 532 38.60 -24.89 28.35
CA GLN A 532 37.39 -25.68 28.62
C GLN A 532 37.71 -26.90 29.48
N ARG A 533 36.82 -27.25 30.42
CA ARG A 533 36.36 -28.62 30.80
C ARG A 533 35.58 -28.55 32.14
N SER A 534 34.74 -29.51 32.54
CA SER A 534 34.33 -30.80 31.95
C SER A 534 33.04 -31.30 32.62
N GLU A 535 32.19 -32.03 31.88
CA GLU A 535 31.35 -33.19 32.31
C GLU A 535 30.34 -32.98 33.47
N SER A 536 29.22 -33.69 33.60
CA SER A 536 28.80 -35.00 33.05
C SER A 536 27.25 -35.09 32.80
N LEU A 537 26.78 -36.26 32.37
CA LEU A 537 25.38 -36.66 32.08
C LEU A 537 24.70 -37.31 33.33
N PRO A 538 23.36 -37.37 33.49
CA PRO A 538 22.44 -38.09 32.57
C PRO A 538 21.00 -37.51 32.38
N ARG A 539 20.17 -38.24 31.61
CA ARG A 539 18.77 -37.92 31.23
C ARG A 539 17.71 -38.44 32.23
N VAL A 540 16.78 -37.57 32.63
CA VAL A 540 15.31 -37.75 32.84
C VAL A 540 14.70 -36.33 32.68
N GLY A 541 13.46 -36.05 32.24
CA GLY A 541 12.38 -36.89 31.69
C GLY A 541 11.00 -36.33 32.07
N ASP A 542 10.34 -35.69 31.10
CA ASP A 542 8.88 -35.44 31.01
C ASP A 542 8.17 -34.43 31.96
N THR A 543 6.97 -34.03 31.53
CA THR A 543 5.94 -33.19 32.16
C THR A 543 6.23 -31.69 32.35
N GLY A 544 5.24 -30.85 32.01
CA GLY A 544 5.32 -29.38 32.08
C GLY A 544 4.43 -28.77 33.16
N LEU A 545 4.65 -27.48 33.45
CA LEU A 545 3.86 -26.72 34.43
C LEU A 545 3.10 -25.56 33.75
N SER A 546 1.77 -25.67 33.75
CA SER A 546 0.85 -24.60 33.36
C SER A 546 0.54 -23.72 34.57
N ILE A 547 0.83 -22.42 34.51
CA ILE A 547 0.37 -21.45 35.50
C ILE A 547 -0.78 -20.62 34.91
N LYS A 548 -1.95 -20.74 35.52
CA LYS A 548 -3.14 -19.93 35.25
C LYS A 548 -3.58 -19.21 36.52
N GLY A 549 -4.05 -17.98 36.36
CA GLY A 549 -4.76 -17.22 37.39
C GLY A 549 -3.90 -16.19 38.13
N ALA A 550 -4.47 -15.07 38.59
CA ALA A 550 -5.82 -14.57 38.33
C ALA A 550 -5.89 -13.04 38.53
N ALA A 551 -6.53 -12.33 37.59
CA ALA A 551 -6.88 -10.93 37.75
C ALA A 551 -8.30 -10.82 38.31
N LYS A 552 -8.43 -10.47 39.60
CA LYS A 552 -9.71 -10.28 40.28
C LYS A 552 -10.23 -8.86 39.98
N LYS A 553 -11.44 -8.75 39.42
CA LYS A 553 -12.13 -7.47 39.20
C LYS A 553 -12.87 -7.08 40.48
N GLU A 554 -12.59 -5.90 41.03
CA GLU A 554 -13.35 -5.34 42.17
C GLU A 554 -14.15 -4.12 41.71
N GLU A 555 -15.41 -4.05 42.16
CA GLU A 555 -16.35 -2.99 41.81
C GLU A 555 -16.49 -2.05 43.00
N PHE A 556 -16.22 -0.75 42.79
CA PHE A 556 -16.40 0.26 43.82
C PHE A 556 -17.80 0.88 43.71
N LEU A 557 -18.69 0.52 44.63
CA LEU A 557 -19.90 1.26 44.91
C LEU A 557 -19.61 2.30 45.99
N SER A 558 -19.96 3.56 45.72
CA SER A 558 -20.35 4.49 46.77
C SER A 558 -21.52 5.34 46.29
N SER A 559 -22.38 5.72 47.23
CA SER A 559 -23.58 6.52 47.03
C SER A 559 -23.80 7.34 48.30
N VAL A 560 -24.28 8.59 48.15
CA VAL A 560 -25.41 9.15 48.91
C VAL A 560 -25.55 10.65 48.58
N ALA A 561 -26.80 11.07 48.31
CA ALA A 561 -27.39 12.42 48.32
C ALA A 561 -26.63 13.62 47.69
N GLY A 562 -27.25 14.51 46.89
CA GLY A 562 -28.60 14.52 46.31
C GLY A 562 -29.43 15.77 46.66
N HIS A 563 -30.06 16.37 45.64
CA HIS A 563 -31.19 17.31 45.79
C HIS A 563 -32.17 17.17 44.60
N LYS A 564 -33.39 17.70 44.75
CA LYS A 564 -34.58 17.31 43.97
C LYS A 564 -34.96 18.28 42.84
N THR A 565 -35.87 17.78 41.99
CA THR A 565 -36.74 18.45 41.00
C THR A 565 -36.14 18.65 39.59
N ASN A 566 -36.90 18.55 38.48
CA ASN A 566 -38.35 18.32 38.35
C ASN A 566 -38.72 17.45 37.10
N HIS A 567 -39.97 17.00 37.02
CA HIS A 567 -40.46 16.09 35.96
C HIS A 567 -40.59 16.71 34.55
N ARG A 568 -40.29 15.93 33.50
CA ARG A 568 -41.28 15.54 32.46
C ARG A 568 -40.85 14.27 31.72
N ALA A 569 -41.80 13.50 31.19
CA ALA A 569 -41.56 12.22 30.52
C ALA A 569 -41.53 12.34 28.97
N GLY A 570 -40.83 11.41 28.33
CA GLY A 570 -40.82 11.17 26.88
C GLY A 570 -40.28 9.76 26.59
N ALA A 571 -40.88 9.04 25.65
CA ALA A 571 -40.54 7.64 25.37
C ALA A 571 -39.34 7.49 24.40
N GLY A 572 -38.75 6.29 24.36
CA GLY A 572 -37.75 5.91 23.35
C GLY A 572 -38.36 5.62 21.96
N PRO A 573 -37.61 5.00 21.01
CA PRO A 573 -36.95 3.72 21.30
C PRO A 573 -35.47 3.59 20.83
N ARG A 574 -34.92 2.42 21.14
CA ARG A 574 -33.59 1.89 20.79
C ARG A 574 -33.23 2.10 19.31
N ARG A 575 -31.96 2.44 19.03
CA ARG A 575 -31.30 2.15 17.74
C ARG A 575 -30.39 0.94 17.90
N ALA A 576 -30.46 0.01 16.95
CA ALA A 576 -29.54 -1.12 16.84
C ALA A 576 -28.28 -0.72 16.05
N SER A 577 -27.22 -1.51 16.19
CA SER A 577 -25.97 -1.36 15.44
C SER A 577 -26.12 -1.85 14.00
N ALA A 578 -25.85 -0.96 13.03
CA ALA A 578 -25.52 -1.32 11.67
C ALA A 578 -24.41 -0.37 11.20
N VAL A 579 -23.24 -0.93 10.88
CA VAL A 579 -22.09 -0.19 10.35
C VAL A 579 -21.49 -1.01 9.22
N ASP A 580 -22.00 -0.80 8.03
CA ASP A 580 -21.21 -0.86 6.80
C ASP A 580 -21.78 0.20 5.86
N SER A 581 -20.94 1.10 5.37
CA SER A 581 -21.34 2.22 4.51
C SER A 581 -20.29 2.35 3.42
N SER A 582 -20.73 2.49 2.17
CA SER A 582 -19.82 2.33 1.03
C SER A 582 -18.71 3.37 1.06
N LEU A 583 -17.54 2.99 0.56
CA LEU A 583 -16.46 3.93 0.27
C LEU A 583 -16.96 5.08 -0.64
N MET A 584 -17.91 4.80 -1.55
CA MET A 584 -18.57 5.79 -2.39
C MET A 584 -19.37 6.81 -1.57
N ASP A 585 -20.10 6.41 -0.52
CA ASP A 585 -20.87 7.33 0.35
C ASP A 585 -19.94 8.29 1.10
N ARG A 586 -18.76 7.80 1.49
CA ARG A 586 -17.73 8.62 2.17
C ARG A 586 -17.00 9.58 1.24
N LEU A 587 -16.75 9.19 -0.01
CA LEU A 587 -16.04 10.02 -1.00
C LEU A 587 -16.98 11.05 -1.68
N THR A 588 -18.25 10.71 -1.91
CA THR A 588 -19.23 11.62 -2.54
C THR A 588 -19.59 12.82 -1.67
N LEU A 589 -19.51 12.70 -0.33
CA LEU A 589 -19.79 13.78 0.62
C LEU A 589 -18.90 15.04 0.46
N ASN A 590 -17.76 14.93 -0.24
CA ASN A 590 -16.82 16.03 -0.48
C ASN A 590 -16.66 16.44 -1.96
N GLY A 591 -17.44 15.87 -2.90
CA GLY A 591 -17.15 16.01 -4.34
C GLY A 591 -18.36 16.06 -5.29
N VAL A 592 -18.71 17.28 -5.73
CA VAL A 592 -19.45 17.63 -6.97
C VAL A 592 -20.62 16.73 -7.39
N VAL A 593 -21.85 17.19 -7.13
CA VAL A 593 -23.07 16.64 -7.75
C VAL A 593 -23.03 16.86 -9.27
N PHE A 594 -23.03 15.76 -10.04
CA PHE A 594 -23.03 15.78 -11.50
C PHE A 594 -24.42 16.13 -12.04
N ASN A 595 -24.76 17.42 -12.13
CA ASN A 595 -26.06 17.88 -12.60
C ASN A 595 -26.01 18.37 -14.06
N SER A 596 -26.30 17.47 -15.00
CA SER A 596 -26.22 17.72 -16.44
C SER A 596 -27.46 18.44 -16.99
N HIS A 597 -27.42 19.77 -16.99
CA HIS A 597 -28.38 20.60 -17.73
C HIS A 597 -27.69 21.54 -18.73
N THR A 598 -28.37 21.75 -19.86
CA THR A 598 -27.77 22.29 -21.09
C THR A 598 -27.93 23.81 -21.20
N HIS A 599 -26.83 24.51 -21.52
CA HIS A 599 -26.87 25.94 -21.86
C HIS A 599 -26.39 26.19 -23.29
N ALA A 600 -27.35 26.46 -24.19
CA ALA A 600 -27.07 26.90 -25.55
C ALA A 600 -26.50 28.33 -25.55
N ARG A 601 -25.30 28.52 -26.10
CA ARG A 601 -24.71 29.86 -26.31
C ARG A 601 -25.45 30.60 -27.43
N ARG A 602 -26.18 31.67 -27.07
CA ARG A 602 -26.83 32.57 -28.05
C ARG A 602 -25.92 33.78 -28.34
N ASN A 603 -25.29 33.79 -29.50
CA ASN A 603 -24.53 34.96 -29.98
C ASN A 603 -25.42 36.20 -30.05
N LYS A 604 -24.92 37.34 -29.55
CA LYS A 604 -25.49 38.67 -29.84
C LYS A 604 -24.35 39.64 -30.18
N ARG A 605 -24.45 40.28 -31.35
CA ARG A 605 -23.43 41.18 -31.90
C ARG A 605 -23.28 42.43 -31.02
N ARG A 606 -22.06 42.97 -30.88
CA ARG A 606 -21.88 44.39 -30.59
C ARG A 606 -22.26 45.19 -31.84
N GLY A 607 -23.09 46.21 -31.66
CA GLY A 607 -23.25 47.31 -32.62
C GLY A 607 -22.50 48.54 -32.09
N VAL A 608 -22.14 49.46 -32.99
CA VAL A 608 -21.45 50.71 -32.66
C VAL A 608 -22.46 51.86 -32.71
N ALA A 609 -22.54 52.61 -31.61
CA ALA A 609 -22.98 54.00 -31.49
C ALA A 609 -22.45 54.52 -30.14
#